data_AF-A0A0L0DBE2-F1
#
_entry.id   AF-A0A0L0DBE2-F1
#
_cell.length_a   1.000
_cell.length_b   1.000
_cell.length_c   1.000
_cell.angle_alpha   90.00
_cell.angle_beta   90.00
_cell.angle_gamma   90.00
#
_symmetry.space_group_name_H-M   'P 1'
#
loop_
_entity.id
_entity.type
_entity.pdbx_description
1 polymer ?
#
loop_
_entity_poly.entity_id
_entity_poly.type
_entity_poly.pdbx_seq_one_letter_code
_entity_poly.pdbx_strand_id
1 'polypeptide(L)'
;MLNRTLRRHPTGAFLSYPVAALSTWGVLYGALAVAGVSASPAMALAYVAGRLTARLSFPLGVAAAVPLAKLAPILTRIKVSALLVTPRNSFLGTAPREDASVESAAAVQKVERWMRKLEGPIDTYGAALLIGRRVVGLSKVAAFYGAISYGVDVEGMLASWGLAAEVGETAGLLAVATAANTLAFPVHVAGAVAAAPHMSALLRRIQAAGSIRAFVSRPEARTQARTAS
;
A
#
# COMPACT_ATOMS: atom_id res chain seq x y z
N MET A 1 -19.74 -9.44 7.26
CA MET A 1 -18.54 -9.90 7.99
C MET A 1 -17.34 -8.97 7.80
N LEU A 2 -16.95 -8.66 6.56
CA LEU A 2 -15.83 -7.76 6.19
C LEU A 2 -15.72 -6.46 7.02
N ASN A 3 -16.73 -5.60 6.96
CA ASN A 3 -16.74 -4.33 7.69
C ASN A 3 -16.64 -4.49 9.23
N ARG A 4 -17.09 -5.63 9.78
CA ARG A 4 -17.02 -5.90 11.22
C ARG A 4 -15.59 -6.15 11.66
N THR A 5 -14.85 -6.94 10.88
CA THR A 5 -13.43 -7.25 11.15
C THR A 5 -12.56 -6.01 10.98
N LEU A 6 -12.78 -5.23 9.92
CA LEU A 6 -12.05 -3.97 9.68
C LEU A 6 -12.24 -2.96 10.82
N ARG A 7 -13.42 -2.92 11.43
CA ARG A 7 -13.70 -2.07 12.60
C ARG A 7 -13.08 -2.61 13.90
N ARG A 8 -13.03 -3.93 14.08
CA ARG A 8 -12.46 -4.56 15.29
C ARG A 8 -10.93 -4.58 15.31
N HIS A 9 -10.31 -4.71 14.14
CA HIS A 9 -8.85 -4.85 14.00
C HIS A 9 -8.28 -3.87 12.96
N PRO A 10 -8.47 -2.56 13.10
CA PRO A 10 -8.05 -1.58 12.08
C PRO A 10 -6.53 -1.58 11.88
N THR A 11 -5.73 -1.65 12.94
CA THR A 11 -4.26 -1.70 12.85
C THR A 11 -3.77 -3.02 12.25
N GLY A 12 -4.39 -4.13 12.62
CA GLY A 12 -4.09 -5.42 12.01
C GLY A 12 -4.42 -5.46 10.53
N ALA A 13 -5.55 -4.87 10.11
CA ALA A 13 -5.97 -4.78 8.72
C ALA A 13 -5.04 -3.88 7.89
N PHE A 14 -4.68 -2.70 8.41
CA PHE A 14 -3.74 -1.78 7.78
C PHE A 14 -2.37 -2.43 7.52
N LEU A 15 -1.81 -3.16 8.49
CA LEU A 15 -0.49 -3.80 8.33
C LEU A 15 -0.54 -5.08 7.49
N SER A 16 -1.63 -5.84 7.55
CA SER A 16 -1.75 -7.09 6.80
C SER A 16 -2.05 -6.87 5.32
N TYR A 17 -2.65 -5.75 4.94
CA TYR A 17 -2.92 -5.41 3.54
C TYR A 17 -1.68 -5.33 2.64
N PRO A 18 -0.63 -4.56 2.95
CA PRO A 18 0.58 -4.54 2.14
C PRO A 18 1.29 -5.91 2.13
N VAL A 19 1.26 -6.64 3.23
CA VAL A 19 1.81 -8.01 3.29
C VAL A 19 1.07 -8.91 2.31
N ALA A 20 -0.27 -8.95 2.36
CA ALA A 20 -1.07 -9.74 1.42
C ALA A 20 -0.84 -9.34 -0.05
N ALA A 21 -0.74 -8.03 -0.32
CA ALA A 21 -0.49 -7.52 -1.66
C ALA A 21 0.91 -7.89 -2.19
N LEU A 22 1.94 -7.81 -1.35
CA LEU A 22 3.33 -8.15 -1.70
C LEU A 22 3.53 -9.66 -1.82
N SER A 23 2.93 -10.46 -0.93
CA SER A 23 2.97 -11.92 -1.03
C SER A 23 2.29 -12.41 -2.30
N THR A 24 1.10 -11.89 -2.62
CA THR A 24 0.39 -12.23 -3.86
C THR A 24 1.23 -11.86 -5.08
N TRP A 25 1.83 -10.67 -5.08
CA TRP A 25 2.72 -10.23 -6.14
C TRP A 25 3.95 -11.13 -6.29
N GLY A 26 4.60 -11.52 -5.20
CA GLY A 26 5.78 -12.38 -5.21
C GLY A 26 5.47 -13.78 -5.74
N VAL A 27 4.32 -14.35 -5.33
CA VAL A 27 3.84 -15.64 -5.86
C VAL A 27 3.57 -15.55 -7.37
N LEU A 28 2.90 -14.49 -7.82
CA LEU A 28 2.63 -14.27 -9.25
C LEU A 28 3.92 -14.10 -10.04
N TYR A 29 4.86 -13.28 -9.56
CA TYR A 29 6.15 -13.10 -10.20
C TYR A 29 6.93 -14.42 -10.29
N GLY A 30 7.01 -15.17 -9.18
CA GLY A 30 7.69 -16.47 -9.16
C GLY A 30 7.05 -17.48 -10.11
N ALA A 31 5.72 -17.55 -10.13
CA ALA A 31 4.98 -18.42 -11.04
C ALA A 31 5.24 -18.07 -12.51
N LEU A 32 5.24 -16.78 -12.86
CA LEU A 32 5.53 -16.32 -14.22
C LEU A 32 7.00 -16.57 -14.61
N ALA A 33 7.93 -16.39 -13.67
CA ALA A 33 9.35 -16.67 -13.88
C ALA A 33 9.60 -18.17 -14.14
N VAL A 34 9.01 -19.05 -13.34
CA VAL A 34 9.10 -20.51 -13.51
C VAL A 34 8.43 -20.97 -14.81
N ALA A 35 7.32 -20.33 -15.19
CA ALA A 35 6.64 -20.60 -16.45
C ALA A 35 7.40 -20.08 -17.68
N GLY A 36 8.54 -19.40 -17.51
CA GLY A 36 9.35 -18.88 -18.62
C GLY A 36 8.67 -17.76 -19.40
N VAL A 37 7.75 -17.01 -18.79
CA VAL A 37 7.07 -15.90 -19.45
C VAL A 37 8.07 -14.77 -19.70
N SER A 38 8.42 -14.56 -20.97
CA SER A 38 9.17 -13.39 -21.40
C SER A 38 8.21 -12.27 -21.80
N ALA A 39 8.43 -11.08 -21.24
CA ALA A 39 7.63 -9.90 -21.57
C ALA A 39 8.45 -8.99 -22.50
N SER A 40 7.79 -8.35 -23.47
CA SER A 40 8.47 -7.49 -24.43
C SER A 40 9.11 -6.26 -23.75
N PRO A 41 10.24 -5.75 -24.28
CA PRO A 41 10.82 -4.48 -23.83
C PRO A 41 9.81 -3.31 -23.89
N ALA A 42 8.90 -3.33 -24.87
CA ALA A 42 7.81 -2.37 -24.98
C ALA A 42 6.86 -2.39 -23.76
N MET A 43 6.54 -3.57 -23.21
CA MET A 43 5.73 -3.70 -21.99
C MET A 43 6.46 -3.13 -20.77
N ALA A 44 7.77 -3.35 -20.71
CA ALA A 44 8.62 -2.84 -19.65
C ALA A 44 8.67 -1.29 -19.67
N LEU A 45 8.92 -0.70 -20.85
CA LEU A 45 8.90 0.76 -21.05
C LEU A 45 7.52 1.35 -20.73
N ALA A 46 6.43 0.74 -21.23
CA ALA A 46 5.07 1.18 -20.96
C ALA A 46 4.74 1.21 -19.47
N TYR A 47 5.21 0.21 -18.74
CA TYR A 47 5.04 0.13 -17.30
C TYR A 47 5.82 1.19 -16.54
N VAL A 48 7.07 1.44 -16.94
CA VAL A 48 7.88 2.52 -16.37
C VAL A 48 7.26 3.89 -16.67
N ALA A 49 6.83 4.14 -17.90
CA ALA A 49 6.08 5.33 -18.30
C ALA A 49 4.83 5.53 -17.43
N GLY A 50 4.08 4.46 -17.19
CA GLY A 50 2.92 4.43 -16.29
C GLY A 50 3.27 4.82 -14.84
N ARG A 51 4.45 4.40 -14.33
CA ARG A 51 4.92 4.80 -13.01
C ARG A 51 5.42 6.24 -12.95
N LEU A 52 6.11 6.72 -13.98
CA LEU A 52 6.63 8.09 -14.02
C LEU A 52 5.49 9.11 -14.07
N THR A 53 4.37 8.73 -14.68
CA THR A 53 3.10 9.48 -14.65
C THR A 53 2.24 9.18 -13.40
N ALA A 54 2.83 8.68 -12.31
CA ALA A 54 2.11 8.31 -11.10
C ALA A 54 1.36 9.49 -10.46
N ARG A 55 1.88 10.72 -10.60
CA ARG A 55 1.27 11.94 -10.05
C ARG A 55 -0.18 12.15 -10.53
N LEU A 56 -0.48 11.75 -11.76
CA LEU A 56 -1.83 11.85 -12.33
C LEU A 56 -2.77 10.73 -11.85
N SER A 57 -2.24 9.63 -11.29
CA SER A 57 -3.04 8.45 -10.97
C SER A 57 -4.03 8.69 -9.83
N PHE A 58 -3.74 9.60 -8.89
CA PHE A 58 -4.68 9.91 -7.82
C PHE A 58 -5.90 10.69 -8.32
N PRO A 59 -5.77 11.87 -8.96
CA PRO A 59 -6.92 12.60 -9.47
C PRO A 59 -7.70 11.79 -10.52
N LEU A 60 -7.00 11.10 -11.44
CA LEU A 60 -7.66 10.21 -12.40
C LEU A 60 -8.37 9.03 -11.70
N GLY A 61 -7.78 8.50 -10.64
CA GLY A 61 -8.39 7.42 -9.86
C GLY A 61 -9.68 7.86 -9.16
N VAL A 62 -9.72 9.09 -8.62
CA VAL A 62 -10.94 9.69 -8.08
C VAL A 62 -11.96 9.92 -9.21
N ALA A 63 -11.54 10.47 -10.35
CA ALA A 63 -12.41 10.69 -11.50
C ALA A 63 -13.04 9.38 -12.01
N ALA A 64 -12.26 8.28 -12.06
CA ALA A 64 -12.74 6.95 -12.42
C ALA A 64 -13.64 6.33 -11.34
N ALA A 65 -13.47 6.72 -10.07
CA ALA A 65 -14.30 6.23 -8.97
C ALA A 65 -15.72 6.81 -9.00
N VAL A 66 -15.90 8.03 -9.52
CA VAL A 66 -17.21 8.69 -9.60
C VAL A 66 -18.23 7.88 -10.40
N PRO A 67 -17.99 7.51 -11.68
CA PRO A 67 -18.95 6.70 -12.43
C PRO A 67 -19.11 5.30 -11.81
N LEU A 68 -18.02 4.73 -11.27
CA LEU A 68 -18.08 3.41 -10.65
C LEU A 68 -18.95 3.40 -9.38
N ALA A 69 -18.92 4.46 -8.59
CA ALA A 69 -19.78 4.65 -7.42
C ALA A 69 -21.26 4.82 -7.80
N LYS A 70 -21.54 5.40 -8.98
CA LYS A 70 -22.92 5.50 -9.52
C LYS A 70 -23.43 4.15 -10.04
N LEU A 71 -22.59 3.41 -10.77
CA LEU A 71 -22.96 2.10 -11.35
C LEU A 71 -23.07 1.00 -10.29
N ALA A 72 -22.24 1.05 -9.25
CA ALA A 72 -22.18 0.04 -8.20
C ALA A 72 -22.12 0.70 -6.81
N PRO A 73 -23.25 1.24 -6.30
CA PRO A 73 -23.29 1.95 -5.01
C PRO A 73 -22.96 1.05 -3.81
N ILE A 74 -22.97 -0.27 -3.97
CA ILE A 74 -22.50 -1.20 -2.94
C ILE A 74 -21.01 -0.99 -2.61
N LEU A 75 -20.21 -0.52 -3.57
CA LEU A 75 -18.77 -0.32 -3.39
C LEU A 75 -18.45 0.85 -2.45
N THR A 76 -19.32 1.86 -2.36
CA THR A 76 -19.15 3.00 -1.44
C THR A 76 -19.43 2.59 0.02
N ARG A 77 -20.18 1.49 0.24
CA ARG A 77 -20.47 0.95 1.58
C ARG A 77 -19.32 0.15 2.17
N ILE A 78 -18.36 -0.28 1.36
CA ILE A 78 -17.19 -1.03 1.81
C ILE A 78 -16.15 -0.04 2.32
N LYS A 79 -16.06 0.08 3.65
CA LYS A 79 -15.11 1.00 4.30
C LYS A 79 -13.71 0.41 4.28
N VAL A 80 -12.96 0.78 3.25
CA VAL A 80 -11.55 0.36 3.06
C VAL A 80 -10.55 1.32 3.72
N SER A 81 -11.02 2.37 4.39
CA SER A 81 -10.15 3.31 5.11
C SER A 81 -9.25 2.60 6.14
N ALA A 82 -9.75 1.59 6.83
CA ALA A 82 -8.94 0.78 7.76
C ALA A 82 -7.80 -0.01 7.10
N LEU A 83 -7.79 -0.17 5.77
CA LEU A 83 -6.70 -0.83 5.03
C LEU A 83 -5.63 0.15 4.55
N LEU A 84 -5.96 1.44 4.44
CA LEU A 84 -5.16 2.43 3.72
C LEU A 84 -4.74 3.62 4.57
N VAL A 85 -5.53 3.94 5.60
CA VAL A 85 -5.32 5.06 6.49
C VAL A 85 -4.78 4.51 7.79
N THR A 86 -3.66 5.05 8.24
CA THR A 86 -3.09 4.75 9.55
C THR A 86 -4.15 4.97 10.63
N PRO A 87 -4.50 3.95 11.43
CA PRO A 87 -5.49 4.12 12.49
C PRO A 87 -5.05 5.20 13.48
N ARG A 88 -6.01 5.98 13.98
CA ARG A 88 -5.81 7.06 14.95
C ARG A 88 -5.13 6.60 16.26
N ASN A 89 -5.15 5.28 16.52
CA ASN A 89 -4.60 4.61 17.71
C ASN A 89 -3.45 3.65 17.31
N SER A 90 -2.84 3.86 16.14
CA SER A 90 -1.77 3.02 15.64
C SER A 90 -0.52 3.11 16.51
N PHE A 91 0.35 2.11 16.41
CA PHE A 91 1.65 2.01 17.09
C PHE A 91 2.52 3.28 16.96
N LEU A 92 2.28 4.13 15.96
CA LEU A 92 2.94 5.43 15.77
C LEU A 92 2.43 6.53 16.71
N GLY A 93 1.37 6.27 17.48
CA GLY A 93 0.83 7.16 18.51
C GLY A 93 1.54 7.05 19.85
N THR A 94 2.60 6.24 19.99
CA THR A 94 3.57 6.50 21.05
C THR A 94 4.24 7.81 20.71
N ALA A 95 4.20 8.78 21.63
CA ALA A 95 4.98 10.00 21.56
C ALA A 95 6.38 9.69 20.99
N PRO A 96 6.94 10.57 20.12
CA PRO A 96 8.23 10.33 19.51
C PRO A 96 9.21 9.85 20.59
N ARG A 97 9.79 8.66 20.43
CA ARG A 97 10.98 8.32 21.22
C ARG A 97 11.97 9.44 20.92
N GLU A 98 12.54 10.07 21.96
CA GLU A 98 13.60 11.09 21.82
C GLU A 98 14.77 10.58 20.95
N ASP A 99 14.89 9.26 20.84
CA ASP A 99 15.87 8.47 20.11
C ASP A 99 15.48 8.13 18.64
N ALA A 100 14.32 8.58 18.14
CA ALA A 100 14.00 8.44 16.71
C ALA A 100 14.72 9.51 15.88
N SER A 101 15.47 9.09 14.85
CA SER A 101 16.14 10.04 13.94
C SER A 101 15.13 11.04 13.36
N VAL A 102 15.51 12.32 13.33
CA VAL A 102 14.68 13.44 12.86
C VAL A 102 14.12 13.18 11.45
N GLU A 103 14.89 12.50 10.61
CA GLU A 103 14.53 12.11 9.25
C GLU A 103 13.40 11.06 9.20
N SER A 104 13.44 10.06 10.08
CA SER A 104 12.38 9.04 10.17
C SER A 104 11.07 9.63 10.72
N ALA A 105 11.16 10.57 11.65
CA ALA A 105 9.98 11.29 12.16
C ALA A 105 9.35 12.19 11.08
N ALA A 106 10.16 12.91 10.30
CA ALA A 106 9.68 13.75 9.20
C ALA A 106 9.02 12.92 8.08
N ALA A 107 9.59 11.76 7.74
CA ALA A 107 9.01 10.84 6.76
C ALA A 107 7.65 10.30 7.23
N VAL A 108 7.54 9.87 8.49
CA VAL A 108 6.28 9.41 9.10
C VAL A 108 5.22 10.51 9.07
N GLN A 109 5.57 11.73 9.49
CA GLN A 109 4.63 12.88 9.45
C GLN A 109 4.21 13.26 8.03
N LYS A 110 5.10 13.12 7.05
CA LYS A 110 4.77 13.36 5.63
C LYS A 110 3.77 12.32 5.12
N VAL A 111 3.97 11.05 5.46
CA VAL A 111 3.03 9.96 5.15
C VAL A 111 1.68 10.19 5.82
N GLU A 112 1.66 10.57 7.10
CA GLU A 112 0.43 10.82 7.84
C GLU A 112 -0.38 11.99 7.26
N ARG A 113 0.29 13.11 6.93
CA ARG A 113 -0.35 14.24 6.25
C ARG A 113 -0.91 13.86 4.89
N TRP A 114 -0.19 13.02 4.14
CA TRP A 114 -0.68 12.48 2.88
C TRP A 114 -1.93 11.62 3.09
N MET A 115 -1.90 10.69 4.05
CA MET A 115 -3.03 9.81 4.35
C MET A 115 -4.28 10.57 4.80
N ARG A 116 -4.14 11.62 5.61
CA ARG A 116 -5.26 12.49 6.03
C ARG A 116 -5.92 13.21 4.85
N LYS A 117 -5.15 13.64 3.85
CA LYS A 117 -5.71 14.21 2.61
C LYS A 117 -6.49 13.19 1.78
N LEU A 118 -6.14 11.91 1.90
CA LEU A 118 -6.79 10.82 1.17
C LEU A 118 -8.04 10.31 1.91
N GLU A 119 -8.17 10.54 3.21
CA GLU A 119 -9.26 10.04 4.05
C GLU A 119 -10.64 10.46 3.52
N GLY A 120 -10.81 11.73 3.13
CA GLY A 120 -12.07 12.22 2.56
C GLY A 120 -12.52 11.44 1.32
N PRO A 121 -11.73 11.44 0.22
CA PRO A 121 -12.06 10.65 -0.98
C PRO A 121 -12.20 9.14 -0.70
N ILE A 122 -11.39 8.56 0.18
CA ILE A 122 -11.47 7.14 0.55
C ILE A 122 -12.80 6.84 1.24
N ASP A 123 -13.25 7.69 2.16
CA ASP A 123 -14.51 7.48 2.88
C ASP A 123 -15.73 7.78 2.01
N THR A 124 -15.64 8.72 1.06
CA THR A 124 -16.73 9.02 0.11
C THR A 124 -16.92 7.89 -0.91
N TYR A 125 -15.84 7.41 -1.51
CA TYR A 125 -15.92 6.47 -2.63
C TYR A 125 -15.63 5.01 -2.22
N GLY A 126 -15.11 4.76 -1.02
CA GLY A 126 -14.88 3.43 -0.47
C GLY A 126 -14.04 2.54 -1.40
N ALA A 127 -14.52 1.31 -1.63
CA ALA A 127 -13.86 0.38 -2.54
C ALA A 127 -13.86 0.85 -4.01
N ALA A 128 -14.77 1.75 -4.40
CA ALA A 128 -14.81 2.28 -5.77
C ALA A 128 -13.55 3.09 -6.09
N LEU A 129 -12.99 3.82 -5.12
CA LEU A 129 -11.71 4.52 -5.30
C LEU A 129 -10.54 3.56 -5.53
N LEU A 130 -10.52 2.46 -4.79
CA LEU A 130 -9.48 1.45 -4.93
C LEU A 130 -9.55 0.73 -6.28
N ILE A 131 -10.76 0.47 -6.79
CA ILE A 131 -10.95 -0.13 -8.11
C ILE A 131 -10.62 0.90 -9.20
N GLY A 132 -11.10 2.14 -9.07
CA GLY A 132 -10.81 3.22 -10.02
C GLY A 132 -9.31 3.47 -10.19
N ARG A 133 -8.55 3.52 -9.08
CA ARG A 133 -7.07 3.65 -9.12
C ARG A 133 -6.38 2.49 -9.86
N ARG A 134 -6.91 1.28 -9.73
CA ARG A 134 -6.40 0.09 -10.41
C ARG A 134 -6.69 0.11 -11.90
N VAL A 135 -7.92 0.45 -12.27
CA VAL A 135 -8.33 0.66 -13.67
C VAL A 135 -7.41 1.68 -14.32
N VAL A 136 -7.24 2.86 -13.70
CA VAL A 136 -6.34 3.91 -14.22
C VAL A 136 -4.90 3.41 -14.36
N GLY A 137 -4.40 2.67 -13.37
CA GLY A 137 -3.06 2.07 -13.43
C GLY A 137 -2.88 1.17 -14.65
N LEU A 138 -3.80 0.21 -14.85
CA LEU A 138 -3.79 -0.70 -16.00
C LEU A 138 -4.00 0.03 -17.33
N SER A 139 -4.93 0.97 -17.38
CA SER A 139 -5.22 1.77 -18.57
C SER A 139 -4.01 2.58 -19.02
N LYS A 140 -3.20 3.12 -18.10
CA LYS A 140 -1.95 3.82 -18.46
C LYS A 140 -0.95 2.90 -19.11
N VAL A 141 -0.71 1.72 -18.52
CA VAL A 141 0.23 0.74 -19.09
C VAL A 141 -0.26 0.29 -20.46
N ALA A 142 -1.55 -0.02 -20.61
CA ALA A 142 -2.14 -0.38 -21.89
C ALA A 142 -2.04 0.75 -22.93
N ALA A 143 -2.28 2.01 -22.54
CA ALA A 143 -2.18 3.17 -23.42
C ALA A 143 -0.75 3.41 -23.91
N PHE A 144 0.25 3.35 -23.01
CA PHE A 144 1.66 3.47 -23.41
C PHE A 144 2.11 2.29 -24.26
N TYR A 145 1.69 1.07 -23.92
CA TYR A 145 2.01 -0.12 -24.71
C TYR A 145 1.42 -0.02 -26.11
N GLY A 146 0.16 0.42 -26.23
CA GLY A 146 -0.49 0.68 -27.51
C GLY A 146 0.25 1.77 -28.30
N ALA A 147 0.59 2.89 -27.67
CA ALA A 147 1.35 3.96 -28.31
C ALA A 147 2.69 3.46 -28.87
N ILE A 148 3.47 2.70 -28.08
CA ILE A 148 4.72 2.08 -28.53
C ILE A 148 4.47 1.14 -29.71
N SER A 149 3.39 0.35 -29.66
CA SER A 149 3.01 -0.58 -30.73
C SER A 149 2.66 0.12 -32.04
N TYR A 150 2.21 1.39 -31.98
CA TYR A 150 1.96 2.24 -33.14
C TYR A 150 3.17 3.10 -33.55
N GLY A 151 4.36 2.84 -32.99
CA GLY A 151 5.60 3.54 -33.34
C GLY A 151 5.79 4.90 -32.65
N VAL A 152 5.02 5.20 -31.60
CA VAL A 152 5.25 6.41 -30.80
C VAL A 152 6.53 6.23 -29.99
N ASP A 153 7.44 7.19 -30.12
CA ASP A 153 8.65 7.29 -29.30
C ASP A 153 8.32 7.74 -27.87
N VAL A 154 7.87 6.79 -27.05
CA VAL A 154 7.55 7.03 -25.64
C VAL A 154 8.80 7.35 -24.83
N GLU A 155 9.95 6.77 -25.18
CA GLU A 155 11.22 7.03 -24.48
C GLU A 155 11.67 8.48 -24.68
N GLY A 156 11.70 8.97 -25.92
CA GLY A 156 11.98 10.37 -26.25
C GLY A 156 10.96 11.34 -25.64
N MET A 157 9.67 10.98 -25.62
CA MET A 157 8.64 11.77 -24.95
C MET A 157 8.92 11.89 -23.44
N LEU A 158 9.25 10.79 -22.77
CA LEU A 158 9.59 10.80 -21.34
C LEU A 158 10.87 11.59 -21.07
N ALA A 159 11.89 11.44 -21.92
CA ALA A 159 13.13 12.20 -21.83
C ALA A 159 12.88 13.71 -21.95
N SER A 160 11.96 14.14 -22.83
CA SER A 160 11.57 15.56 -22.96
C SER A 160 10.95 16.15 -21.69
N TRP A 161 10.36 15.30 -20.83
CA TRP A 161 9.81 15.69 -19.52
C TRP A 161 10.83 15.60 -18.39
N GLY A 162 12.09 15.27 -18.70
CA GLY A 162 13.14 15.01 -17.71
C GLY A 162 12.95 13.68 -16.98
N LEU A 163 12.19 12.75 -17.56
CA LEU A 163 11.84 11.45 -16.96
C LEU A 163 12.52 10.32 -17.72
N ALA A 164 13.84 10.37 -17.87
CA ALA A 164 14.61 9.28 -18.47
C ALA A 164 14.50 8.01 -17.62
N ALA A 165 14.40 6.85 -18.28
CA ALA A 165 14.39 5.58 -17.58
C ALA A 165 15.16 4.50 -18.34
N GLU A 166 16.09 3.87 -17.64
CA GLU A 166 16.69 2.62 -18.09
C GLU A 166 15.73 1.47 -17.82
N VAL A 167 15.37 0.75 -18.88
CA VAL A 167 14.50 -0.41 -18.81
C VAL A 167 15.37 -1.65 -18.58
N GLY A 168 15.43 -2.13 -17.34
CA GLY A 168 16.15 -3.35 -17.00
C GLY A 168 15.52 -4.61 -17.62
N GLU A 169 16.33 -5.65 -17.81
CA GLU A 169 15.94 -6.92 -18.45
C GLU A 169 14.72 -7.59 -17.79
N THR A 170 14.57 -7.47 -16.47
CA THR A 170 13.43 -8.06 -15.72
C THR A 170 12.20 -7.14 -15.64
N ALA A 171 12.29 -5.89 -16.12
CA ALA A 171 11.23 -4.89 -15.97
C ALA A 171 9.93 -5.28 -16.68
N GLY A 172 10.01 -6.04 -17.79
CA GLY A 172 8.83 -6.56 -18.48
C GLY A 172 8.09 -7.60 -17.64
N LEU A 173 8.81 -8.55 -17.04
CA LEU A 173 8.20 -9.57 -16.20
C LEU A 173 7.58 -8.94 -14.92
N LEU A 174 8.25 -7.95 -14.34
CA LEU A 174 7.73 -7.15 -13.23
C LEU A 174 6.46 -6.38 -13.62
N ALA A 175 6.40 -5.87 -14.85
CA ALA A 175 5.22 -5.19 -15.39
C ALA A 175 4.02 -6.14 -15.47
N VAL A 176 4.20 -7.30 -16.08
CA VAL A 176 3.15 -8.33 -16.21
C VAL A 176 2.70 -8.82 -14.84
N ALA A 177 3.62 -9.13 -13.93
CA ALA A 177 3.30 -9.53 -12.57
C ALA A 177 2.52 -8.45 -11.81
N THR A 178 2.86 -7.17 -11.99
CA THR A 178 2.13 -6.05 -11.36
C THR A 178 0.73 -5.88 -11.96
N ALA A 179 0.60 -5.99 -13.27
CA ALA A 179 -0.68 -5.93 -13.95
C ALA A 179 -1.60 -7.07 -13.49
N ALA A 180 -1.09 -8.30 -13.43
CA ALA A 180 -1.82 -9.46 -12.92
C ALA A 180 -2.19 -9.28 -11.43
N ASN A 181 -1.26 -8.80 -10.60
CA ASN A 181 -1.51 -8.57 -9.17
C ASN A 181 -2.61 -7.51 -8.95
N THR A 182 -2.79 -6.58 -9.88
CA THR A 182 -3.87 -5.59 -9.81
C THR A 182 -5.25 -6.25 -9.84
N LEU A 183 -5.39 -7.34 -10.60
CA LEU A 183 -6.63 -8.14 -10.69
C LEU A 183 -6.89 -8.95 -9.41
N ALA A 184 -5.84 -9.27 -8.66
CA ALA A 184 -5.92 -10.00 -7.39
C ALA A 184 -6.41 -9.15 -6.19
N PHE A 185 -6.98 -7.97 -6.44
CA PHE A 185 -7.48 -7.09 -5.38
C PHE A 185 -8.43 -7.76 -4.37
N PRO A 186 -9.44 -8.55 -4.80
CA PRO A 186 -10.32 -9.24 -3.85
C PRO A 186 -9.54 -10.15 -2.91
N VAL A 187 -8.49 -10.80 -3.42
CA VAL A 187 -7.58 -11.67 -2.65
C VAL A 187 -6.79 -10.84 -1.65
N HIS A 188 -6.27 -9.67 -2.03
CA HIS A 188 -5.57 -8.77 -1.10
C HIS A 188 -6.45 -8.37 0.08
N VAL A 189 -7.69 -7.97 -0.19
CA VAL A 189 -8.66 -7.57 0.85
C VAL A 189 -9.03 -8.76 1.73
N ALA A 190 -9.35 -9.91 1.13
CA ALA A 190 -9.69 -11.12 1.86
C ALA A 190 -8.54 -11.58 2.76
N GLY A 191 -7.32 -11.63 2.23
CA GLY A 191 -6.11 -11.99 2.96
C GLY A 191 -5.83 -11.05 4.13
N ALA A 192 -5.94 -9.73 3.90
CA ALA A 192 -5.78 -8.73 4.96
C ALA A 192 -6.79 -8.93 6.10
N VAL A 193 -8.05 -9.17 5.74
CA VAL A 193 -9.14 -9.35 6.72
C VAL A 193 -9.01 -10.64 7.51
N ALA A 194 -8.57 -11.72 6.86
CA ALA A 194 -8.28 -12.99 7.52
C ALA A 194 -7.08 -12.87 8.48
N ALA A 195 -6.03 -12.15 8.08
CA ALA A 195 -4.81 -11.99 8.88
C ALA A 195 -4.92 -10.92 10.00
N ALA A 196 -5.86 -9.98 9.90
CA ALA A 196 -5.97 -8.84 10.81
C ALA A 196 -6.04 -9.20 12.31
N PRO A 197 -6.80 -10.23 12.77
CA PRO A 197 -6.83 -10.61 14.18
C PRO A 197 -5.48 -11.14 14.67
N HIS A 198 -4.80 -11.95 13.86
CA HIS A 198 -3.48 -12.52 14.18
C HIS A 198 -2.41 -11.44 14.25
N MET A 199 -2.38 -10.53 13.27
CA MET A 199 -1.48 -9.38 13.26
C MET A 199 -1.70 -8.50 14.49
N SER A 200 -2.96 -8.25 14.86
CA SER A 200 -3.30 -7.49 16.08
C SER A 200 -2.84 -8.20 17.36
N ALA A 201 -2.96 -9.52 17.42
CA ALA A 201 -2.48 -10.30 18.57
C ALA A 201 -0.94 -10.29 18.68
N LEU A 202 -0.23 -10.42 17.55
CA LEU A 202 1.22 -10.32 17.49
C LEU A 202 1.71 -8.94 17.95
N LEU A 203 1.10 -7.86 17.47
CA LEU A 203 1.43 -6.50 17.89
C LEU A 203 1.28 -6.31 19.40
N ARG A 204 0.18 -6.80 19.99
CA ARG A 204 -0.04 -6.72 21.44
C ARG A 204 1.05 -7.48 22.22
N ARG A 205 1.49 -8.63 21.72
CA ARG A 205 2.59 -9.41 22.33
C ARG A 205 3.91 -8.65 22.27
N ILE A 206 4.23 -8.05 21.12
CA ILE A 206 5.44 -7.24 20.94
C ILE A 206 5.42 -6.02 21.89
N GLN A 207 4.28 -5.33 21.99
CA GLN A 207 4.12 -4.19 22.89
C GLN A 207 4.29 -4.60 24.36
N ALA A 208 3.66 -5.71 24.78
CA ALA A 208 3.80 -6.24 26.13
C ALA A 208 5.25 -6.62 26.46
N ALA A 209 5.96 -7.26 25.53
CA ALA A 209 7.38 -7.59 25.70
C ALA A 209 8.26 -6.33 25.80
N GLY A 210 7.96 -5.30 25.01
CA GLY A 210 8.65 -4.01 25.05
C GLY A 210 8.42 -3.24 26.36
N SER A 211 7.19 -3.23 26.88
CA SER A 211 6.88 -2.58 28.16
C SER A 211 7.50 -3.31 29.35
N ILE A 212 7.55 -4.65 29.31
CA ILE A 212 8.25 -5.45 30.32
C ILE A 212 9.74 -5.14 30.31
N ARG A 213 10.36 -5.05 29.13
CA ARG A 213 11.79 -4.70 29.01
C ARG A 213 12.09 -3.31 29.57
N ALA A 214 11.23 -2.33 29.29
CA ALA A 214 11.36 -0.96 29.79
C ALA A 214 11.15 -0.84 31.31
N PHE A 215 10.28 -1.68 31.89
CA PHE A 215 10.06 -1.76 33.33
C PHE A 215 11.27 -2.39 34.05
N VAL A 216 11.82 -3.47 33.50
CA VAL A 216 13.00 -4.16 34.06
C VAL A 216 14.27 -3.31 33.97
N SER A 217 14.39 -2.44 32.97
CA SER A 217 15.55 -1.57 32.79
C SER A 217 15.51 -0.26 33.60
N ARG A 218 14.47 0.03 34.40
CA ARG A 218 14.45 1.20 35.29
C ARG A 218 15.19 0.89 36.60
N PRO A 219 16.36 1.50 36.87
CA PRO A 219 17.18 1.19 38.04
C PRO A 219 16.59 1.68 39.37
N GLU A 220 15.54 2.49 39.38
CA GLU A 220 15.06 3.18 40.59
C GLU A 220 14.08 2.39 41.46
N ALA A 221 13.54 1.25 40.99
CA ALA A 221 12.51 0.53 41.74
C ALA A 221 13.05 -0.46 42.80
N ARG A 222 14.38 -0.66 42.90
CA ARG A 222 14.96 -1.64 43.84
C ARG A 222 15.46 -1.07 45.17
N THR A 223 15.55 0.25 45.33
CA THR A 223 16.26 0.82 46.49
C THR A 223 15.34 1.28 47.64
N GLN A 224 14.04 1.49 47.43
CA GLN A 224 13.15 1.99 48.50
C GLN A 224 12.55 0.91 49.42
N ALA A 225 12.72 -0.38 49.15
CA ALA A 225 12.12 -1.45 49.96
C ALA A 225 13.00 -1.97 51.10
N ARG A 226 14.16 -1.35 51.39
CA ARG A 226 15.15 -1.92 52.34
C ARG A 226 15.65 -0.97 53.44
N THR A 227 15.07 0.21 53.60
CA THR A 227 15.42 1.16 54.69
C THR A 227 14.18 1.56 55.50
N ALA A 228 13.40 0.57 55.91
CA ALA A 228 12.38 0.71 56.94
C ALA A 228 12.43 -0.54 57.83
N SER A 229 13.47 -0.61 58.67
CA SER A 229 13.44 -1.35 59.94
C SER A 229 14.22 -0.57 60.97
#